data_AF-A0A327QX23-F1
#
_entry.id   AF-A0A327QX23-F1
#
_cell.length_a   1.000
_cell.length_b   1.000
_cell.length_c   1.000
_cell.angle_alpha   90.00
_cell.angle_beta   90.00
_cell.angle_gamma   90.00
#
_symmetry.space_group_name_H-M   'P 1'
#
loop_
_entity.id
_entity.type
_entity.pdbx_description
1 polymer ?
#
loop_
_entity_poly.entity_id
_entity_poly.type
_entity_poly.pdbx_seq_one_letter_code
_entity_poly.pdbx_strand_id
1 'polypeptide(L)'
;MLNVVTHSILTFPTIHPFHVAFSTNNPIFATVKKAILHILFFILIGEATNFLQFAKLPKLYEHFQDHTRRDASITFMDFLGMHYWGNDLDDNDDDKDMQLPFKSPHITVVSFLFVPHLQKETIQNPRVGIVERDYPLERQQFYFNPAADCLFRPPRA
;
A
#
# COMPACT_ATOMS: atom_id res chain seq x y z
N MET A 1 67.39 31.29 -18.31
CA MET A 1 66.05 31.23 -18.95
C MET A 1 65.20 30.27 -18.15
N LEU A 2 64.16 30.78 -17.48
CA LEU A 2 63.15 29.98 -16.79
C LEU A 2 62.35 29.18 -17.82
N ASN A 3 62.18 27.87 -17.61
CA ASN A 3 61.11 27.12 -18.26
C ASN A 3 60.08 26.77 -17.19
N VAL A 4 58.95 27.47 -17.27
CA VAL A 4 57.77 27.29 -16.43
C VAL A 4 57.03 26.04 -16.94
N VAL A 5 56.93 25.02 -16.09
CA VAL A 5 56.08 23.85 -16.36
C VAL A 5 54.66 24.22 -15.99
N THR A 6 53.80 24.36 -17.00
CA THR A 6 52.36 24.59 -16.83
C THR A 6 51.67 23.29 -16.45
N HIS A 7 51.20 23.19 -15.20
CA HIS A 7 50.32 22.11 -14.77
C HIS A 7 48.91 22.35 -15.30
N SER A 8 48.44 21.49 -16.20
CA SER A 8 47.03 21.45 -16.62
C SER A 8 46.15 20.99 -15.46
N ILE A 9 45.34 21.91 -14.94
CA ILE A 9 44.35 21.65 -13.90
C ILE A 9 43.20 20.85 -14.52
N LEU A 10 42.99 19.63 -14.05
CA LEU A 10 41.82 18.82 -14.40
C LEU A 10 40.58 19.43 -13.73
N THR A 11 39.70 20.04 -14.52
CA THR A 11 38.38 20.48 -14.08
C THR A 11 37.41 19.30 -14.08
N PHE A 12 36.85 18.97 -12.91
CA PHE A 12 35.77 17.99 -12.80
C PHE A 12 34.45 18.61 -13.28
N PRO A 13 33.61 17.88 -14.04
CA PRO A 13 32.31 18.40 -14.47
C PRO A 13 31.35 18.45 -13.28
N THR A 14 30.74 19.62 -13.07
CA THR A 14 29.68 19.84 -12.09
C THR A 14 28.45 19.01 -12.46
N ILE A 15 28.07 18.05 -11.60
CA ILE A 15 26.87 17.24 -11.79
C ILE A 15 25.66 18.06 -11.34
N HIS A 16 24.82 18.50 -12.29
CA HIS A 16 23.54 19.12 -11.97
C HIS A 16 22.52 18.06 -11.55
N PRO A 17 21.77 18.24 -10.45
CA PRO A 17 20.73 17.32 -10.07
C PRO A 17 19.61 17.35 -11.12
N PHE A 18 19.35 16.20 -11.73
CA PHE A 18 18.23 15.99 -12.64
C PHE A 18 16.93 16.01 -11.84
N HIS A 19 16.30 17.18 -11.73
CA HIS A 19 14.96 17.29 -11.16
C HIS A 19 13.94 16.74 -12.17
N VAL A 20 13.47 15.51 -11.95
CA VAL A 20 12.27 14.99 -12.61
C VAL A 20 11.07 15.71 -12.02
N ALA A 21 10.64 16.80 -12.67
CA ALA A 21 9.37 17.42 -12.36
C ALA A 21 8.24 16.53 -12.91
N PHE A 22 7.66 15.69 -12.05
CA PHE A 22 6.43 14.96 -12.38
C PHE A 22 5.28 15.97 -12.48
N SER A 23 4.85 16.27 -13.72
CA SER A 23 3.73 17.18 -13.96
C SER A 23 2.43 16.55 -13.44
N THR A 24 1.93 17.05 -12.31
CA THR A 24 0.69 16.60 -11.65
C THR A 24 -0.59 17.06 -12.37
N ASN A 25 -0.46 17.83 -13.45
CA ASN A 25 -1.58 18.52 -14.10
C ASN A 25 -2.10 17.78 -15.33
N ASN A 26 -2.13 16.44 -15.27
CA ASN A 26 -2.76 15.65 -16.33
C ASN A 26 -4.28 15.50 -16.04
N PRO A 27 -5.18 16.05 -16.87
CA PRO A 27 -6.62 15.97 -16.66
C PRO A 27 -7.15 14.53 -16.68
N ILE A 28 -6.47 13.62 -17.39
CA ILE A 28 -6.77 12.19 -17.39
C ILE A 28 -6.48 11.61 -16.01
N PHE A 29 -5.32 11.93 -15.41
CA PHE A 29 -4.97 11.47 -14.07
C PHE A 29 -5.96 11.98 -13.02
N ALA A 30 -6.39 13.24 -13.12
CA ALA A 30 -7.41 13.79 -12.24
C ALA A 30 -8.77 13.09 -12.40
N THR A 31 -9.17 12.77 -13.63
CA THR A 31 -10.42 12.05 -13.93
C THR A 31 -10.38 10.61 -13.41
N VAL A 32 -9.28 9.89 -13.64
CA VAL A 32 -9.08 8.52 -13.15
C VAL A 32 -9.07 8.48 -11.62
N LYS A 33 -8.38 9.42 -10.96
CA LYS A 33 -8.39 9.52 -9.49
C LYS A 33 -9.80 9.73 -8.94
N LYS A 34 -10.60 10.58 -9.58
CA LYS A 34 -12.01 10.78 -9.21
C LYS A 34 -12.82 9.50 -9.41
N ALA A 35 -12.68 8.82 -10.55
CA ALA A 35 -13.39 7.57 -10.81
C ALA A 35 -13.06 6.50 -9.76
N ILE A 36 -11.77 6.32 -9.42
CA ILE A 36 -11.32 5.41 -8.38
C ILE A 36 -11.93 5.76 -7.02
N LEU A 37 -11.96 7.06 -6.66
CA LEU A 37 -12.58 7.49 -5.41
C LEU A 37 -14.06 7.10 -5.33
N HIS A 38 -14.82 7.29 -6.41
CA HIS A 38 -16.24 6.92 -6.44
C HIS A 38 -16.42 5.41 -6.35
N ILE A 39 -15.60 4.62 -7.07
CA ILE A 39 -15.63 3.16 -6.99
C ILE A 39 -15.35 2.69 -5.56
N LEU A 40 -14.30 3.22 -4.91
CA LEU A 40 -13.97 2.89 -3.54
C LEU A 40 -15.08 3.30 -2.56
N PHE A 41 -15.70 4.46 -2.77
CA PHE A 41 -16.83 4.91 -1.96
C PHE A 41 -18.03 3.96 -2.05
N PHE A 42 -18.38 3.51 -3.26
CA PHE A 42 -19.46 2.53 -3.44
C PHE A 42 -19.11 1.15 -2.85
N ILE A 43 -17.85 0.71 -2.96
CA ILE A 43 -17.41 -0.54 -2.34
C ILE A 43 -17.47 -0.44 -0.81
N LEU A 44 -17.01 0.67 -0.23
CA LEU A 44 -17.00 0.88 1.22
C LEU A 44 -18.41 0.95 1.80
N ILE A 45 -19.32 1.68 1.13
CA ILE A 45 -20.74 1.72 1.51
C ILE A 45 -21.37 0.35 1.32
N GLY A 46 -21.03 -0.32 0.21
CA GLY A 46 -21.56 -1.63 -0.10
C GLY A 46 -21.13 -2.71 0.88
N GLU A 47 -19.92 -2.61 1.43
CA GLU A 47 -19.44 -3.47 2.52
C GLU A 47 -20.13 -3.13 3.84
N ALA A 48 -20.37 -1.85 4.12
CA ALA A 48 -21.11 -1.41 5.30
C ALA A 48 -22.59 -1.87 5.29
N THR A 49 -23.19 -1.99 4.11
CA THR A 49 -24.53 -2.57 3.96
C THR A 49 -24.41 -4.08 3.83
N ASN A 50 -24.94 -4.84 4.79
CA ASN A 50 -25.00 -6.30 4.68
C ASN A 50 -25.92 -6.74 3.51
N PHE A 51 -25.46 -6.65 2.26
CA PHE A 51 -26.25 -6.97 1.06
C PHE A 51 -26.79 -8.40 1.09
N LEU A 52 -26.08 -9.31 1.76
CA LEU A 52 -26.50 -10.68 1.99
C LEU A 52 -27.81 -10.79 2.76
N GLN A 53 -28.19 -9.77 3.56
CA GLN A 53 -29.48 -9.74 4.25
C GLN A 53 -30.64 -9.66 3.26
N PHE A 54 -30.47 -9.04 2.07
CA PHE A 54 -31.52 -9.03 1.05
C PHE A 54 -31.82 -10.43 0.49
N ALA A 55 -30.88 -11.38 0.58
CA ALA A 55 -31.15 -12.78 0.22
C ALA A 55 -32.20 -13.44 1.15
N LYS A 56 -32.49 -12.85 2.32
CA LYS A 56 -33.53 -13.29 3.25
C LYS A 56 -34.91 -12.67 2.97
N LEU A 57 -35.05 -11.79 1.97
CA LEU A 57 -36.35 -11.23 1.57
C LEU A 57 -37.43 -12.29 1.25
N PRO A 58 -37.12 -13.43 0.59
CA PRO A 58 -38.11 -14.48 0.39
C PRO A 58 -38.66 -15.04 1.71
N LYS A 59 -37.83 -15.14 2.75
CA LYS A 59 -38.25 -15.59 4.09
C LYS A 59 -39.15 -14.59 4.79
N LEU A 60 -38.86 -13.29 4.66
CA LEU A 60 -39.75 -12.23 5.12
C LEU A 60 -41.14 -12.35 4.49
N TYR A 61 -41.20 -12.59 3.17
CA TYR A 61 -42.47 -12.72 2.46
C TYR A 61 -43.23 -13.99 2.84
N GLU A 62 -42.55 -15.13 2.94
CA GLU A 62 -43.12 -16.40 3.41
C GLU A 62 -43.76 -16.23 4.80
N HIS A 63 -43.04 -15.57 5.71
CA HIS A 63 -43.51 -15.33 7.07
C HIS A 63 -44.67 -14.34 7.14
N PHE A 64 -44.66 -13.28 6.32
CA PHE A 64 -45.81 -12.37 6.17
C PHE A 64 -47.07 -13.13 5.72
N GLN A 65 -46.95 -14.04 4.75
CA GLN A 65 -48.08 -14.87 4.32
C GLN A 65 -48.62 -15.76 5.45
N ASP A 66 -47.76 -16.29 6.31
CA ASP A 66 -48.20 -17.08 7.47
C ASP A 66 -49.07 -16.23 8.42
N HIS A 67 -48.68 -14.99 8.71
CA HIS A 67 -49.51 -14.09 9.52
C HIS A 67 -50.83 -13.73 8.83
N THR A 68 -50.82 -13.39 7.54
CA THR A 68 -52.06 -13.10 6.80
C THR A 68 -53.01 -14.30 6.72
N ARG A 69 -52.49 -15.54 6.76
CA ARG A 69 -53.32 -16.76 6.83
C ARG A 69 -53.97 -16.95 8.19
N ARG A 70 -53.28 -16.58 9.28
CA ARG A 70 -53.81 -16.66 10.65
C ARG A 70 -54.80 -15.54 10.92
N ASP A 71 -54.49 -14.33 10.44
CA ASP A 71 -55.32 -13.14 10.57
C ASP A 71 -55.22 -12.28 9.30
N ALA A 72 -56.31 -12.25 8.53
CA ALA A 72 -56.38 -11.51 7.28
C ALA A 72 -56.42 -9.98 7.48
N SER A 73 -56.55 -9.49 8.70
CA SER A 73 -56.54 -8.05 9.01
C SER A 73 -55.12 -7.46 9.09
N ILE A 74 -54.10 -8.32 9.24
CA ILE A 74 -52.70 -7.89 9.36
C ILE A 74 -52.21 -7.36 8.00
N THR A 75 -51.87 -6.08 7.96
CA THR A 75 -51.19 -5.50 6.80
C THR A 75 -49.69 -5.76 6.85
N PHE A 76 -49.00 -5.53 5.74
CA PHE A 76 -47.55 -5.64 5.70
C PHE A 76 -46.85 -4.67 6.67
N MET A 77 -47.41 -3.46 6.87
CA MET A 77 -46.86 -2.50 7.83
C MET A 77 -47.07 -2.96 9.27
N ASP A 78 -48.22 -3.55 9.57
CA ASP A 78 -48.48 -4.13 10.89
C ASP A 78 -47.49 -5.27 11.18
N PHE A 79 -47.28 -6.16 10.20
CA PHE A 79 -46.28 -7.23 10.26
C PHE A 79 -44.86 -6.70 10.55
N LEU A 80 -44.40 -5.67 9.83
CA LEU A 80 -43.12 -5.04 10.11
C LEU A 80 -43.08 -4.39 11.50
N GLY A 81 -44.19 -3.78 11.94
CA GLY A 81 -44.31 -3.15 13.25
C GLY A 81 -44.17 -4.15 14.40
N MET A 82 -44.86 -5.30 14.31
CA MET A 82 -44.76 -6.38 15.28
C MET A 82 -43.30 -6.88 15.39
N HIS A 83 -42.65 -7.11 14.24
CA HIS A 83 -41.34 -7.77 14.19
C HIS A 83 -40.11 -6.87 14.30
N TYR A 84 -40.21 -5.57 14.01
CA TYR A 84 -39.08 -4.64 14.05
C TYR A 84 -39.24 -3.48 15.03
N TRP A 85 -40.45 -3.23 15.55
CA TRP A 85 -40.73 -2.09 16.43
C TRP A 85 -40.91 -2.47 17.91
N GLY A 86 -40.72 -3.75 18.26
CA GLY A 86 -40.65 -4.24 19.64
C GLY A 86 -42.00 -4.59 20.29
N ASN A 87 -43.09 -4.61 19.52
CA ASN A 87 -44.38 -5.20 19.94
C ASN A 87 -44.48 -6.64 19.45
N ASP A 88 -43.46 -7.42 19.76
CA ASP A 88 -43.46 -8.84 19.40
C ASP A 88 -44.62 -9.52 20.12
N LEU A 89 -45.47 -10.20 19.35
CA LEU A 89 -46.53 -11.02 19.91
C LEU A 89 -45.87 -12.34 20.28
N ASP A 90 -45.99 -12.78 21.54
CA ASP A 90 -45.51 -14.10 21.96
C ASP A 90 -46.35 -15.20 21.27
N ASP A 91 -46.04 -15.46 20.00
CA ASP A 91 -46.71 -16.42 19.13
C ASP A 91 -45.82 -17.65 18.82
N ASN A 92 -44.70 -17.76 19.54
CA ASN A 92 -43.73 -18.85 19.52
C ASN A 92 -43.12 -19.08 18.12
N ASP A 93 -42.77 -18.01 17.41
CA ASP A 93 -42.10 -18.03 16.11
C ASP A 93 -40.65 -17.51 16.11
N ASP A 94 -40.03 -17.37 17.28
CA ASP A 94 -38.64 -16.92 17.50
C ASP A 94 -37.63 -17.48 16.46
N ASP A 95 -37.74 -18.77 16.13
CA ASP A 95 -36.87 -19.42 15.14
C ASP A 95 -37.03 -18.89 13.71
N LYS A 96 -38.25 -18.49 13.32
CA LYS A 96 -38.55 -17.86 12.02
C LYS A 96 -38.13 -16.41 12.02
N ASP A 97 -38.32 -15.73 13.14
CA ASP A 97 -37.96 -14.34 13.37
C ASP A 97 -36.47 -14.07 13.21
N MET A 98 -35.63 -14.97 13.72
CA MET A 98 -34.18 -14.90 13.57
C MET A 98 -33.72 -15.08 12.12
N GLN A 99 -34.58 -15.59 11.23
CA GLN A 99 -34.32 -15.71 9.79
C GLN A 99 -34.71 -14.46 9.01
N LEU A 100 -35.35 -13.47 9.64
CA LEU A 100 -35.73 -12.24 8.97
C LEU A 100 -34.51 -11.37 8.63
N PRO A 101 -34.55 -10.62 7.52
CA PRO A 101 -33.50 -9.69 7.15
C PRO A 101 -33.29 -8.66 8.27
N PHE A 102 -32.04 -8.42 8.65
CA PHE A 102 -31.66 -7.42 9.65
C PHE A 102 -32.17 -7.62 11.10
N LYS A 103 -32.85 -8.73 11.43
CA LYS A 103 -33.25 -9.04 12.82
C LYS A 103 -32.05 -9.46 13.69
N SER A 104 -31.07 -10.16 13.10
CA SER A 104 -29.83 -10.57 13.77
C SER A 104 -28.57 -9.98 13.11
N PRO A 105 -27.56 -9.56 13.91
CA PRO A 105 -26.29 -9.07 13.38
C PRO A 105 -25.53 -10.22 12.72
N HIS A 106 -25.51 -10.25 11.40
CA HIS A 106 -24.67 -11.18 10.64
C HIS A 106 -23.40 -10.45 10.21
N ILE A 107 -22.26 -10.81 10.79
CA ILE A 107 -20.95 -10.36 10.35
C ILE A 107 -20.42 -11.42 9.36
N THR A 108 -20.39 -11.09 8.07
CA THR A 108 -19.74 -11.95 7.07
C THR A 108 -18.33 -11.41 6.84
N VAL A 109 -17.32 -12.10 7.36
CA VAL A 109 -15.90 -11.72 7.13
C VAL A 109 -15.44 -12.35 5.83
N VAL A 110 -15.19 -11.53 4.80
CA VAL A 110 -14.56 -11.99 3.56
C VAL A 110 -13.05 -12.00 3.78
N SER A 111 -12.45 -13.19 3.89
CA SER A 111 -10.99 -13.33 4.03
C SER A 111 -10.33 -13.40 2.65
N PHE A 112 -9.47 -12.44 2.32
CA PHE A 112 -8.60 -12.51 1.14
C PHE A 112 -7.29 -13.22 1.49
N LEU A 113 -7.02 -14.37 0.87
CA LEU A 113 -5.73 -15.05 0.98
C LEU A 113 -4.76 -14.47 -0.06
N PHE A 114 -3.77 -13.72 0.38
CA PHE A 114 -2.71 -13.21 -0.49
C PHE A 114 -1.60 -14.26 -0.64
N VAL A 115 -1.38 -14.77 -1.85
CA VAL A 115 -0.26 -15.66 -2.17
C VAL A 115 0.82 -14.83 -2.89
N PRO A 116 1.97 -14.53 -2.24
CA PRO A 116 3.03 -13.77 -2.89
C PRO A 116 3.66 -14.58 -4.03
N HIS A 117 3.74 -13.98 -5.22
CA HIS A 117 4.50 -14.51 -6.34
C HIS A 117 6.00 -14.32 -6.07
N LEU A 118 6.70 -15.41 -5.73
CA LEU A 118 8.16 -15.38 -5.55
C LEU A 118 8.84 -15.47 -6.93
N GLN A 119 9.16 -14.32 -7.52
CA GLN A 119 10.00 -14.26 -8.69
C GLN A 119 11.46 -14.52 -8.26
N LYS A 120 12.04 -15.63 -8.74
CA LYS A 120 13.47 -15.93 -8.53
C LYS A 120 14.30 -15.09 -9.50
N GLU A 121 14.76 -13.94 -9.03
CA GLU A 121 15.73 -13.13 -9.78
C GLU A 121 17.06 -13.89 -9.87
N THR A 122 17.45 -14.28 -11.08
CA THR A 122 18.76 -14.88 -11.33
C THR A 122 19.78 -13.76 -11.45
N ILE A 123 20.66 -13.63 -10.45
CA ILE A 123 21.79 -12.70 -10.52
C ILE A 123 22.73 -13.19 -11.63
N GLN A 124 22.73 -12.51 -12.77
CA GLN A 124 23.75 -12.73 -13.79
C GLN A 124 25.07 -12.18 -13.27
N ASN A 125 26.03 -13.07 -13.00
CA ASN A 125 27.38 -12.68 -12.58
C ASN A 125 28.03 -11.82 -13.68
N PRO A 126 28.31 -10.52 -13.44
CA PRO A 126 29.02 -9.74 -14.44
C PRO A 126 30.39 -10.38 -14.63
N ARG A 127 30.71 -10.78 -15.86
CA ARG A 127 32.05 -11.25 -16.19
C ARG A 127 33.01 -10.07 -16.02
N VAL A 128 33.61 -9.95 -14.85
CA VAL A 128 34.68 -9.00 -14.58
C VAL A 128 35.88 -9.46 -15.39
N GLY A 129 36.15 -8.80 -16.51
CA GLY A 129 37.40 -8.99 -17.25
C GLY A 129 38.54 -8.50 -16.37
N ILE A 130 39.42 -9.40 -15.95
CA ILE A 130 40.65 -9.03 -15.25
C ILE A 130 41.53 -8.31 -16.28
N VAL A 131 41.63 -6.99 -16.17
CA VAL A 131 42.60 -6.22 -16.95
C VAL A 131 43.91 -6.24 -16.17
N GLU A 132 44.81 -7.12 -16.58
CA GLU A 132 46.18 -7.12 -16.06
C GLU A 132 46.88 -5.85 -16.55
N ARG A 133 47.13 -4.92 -15.62
CA ARG A 133 47.88 -3.69 -15.87
C ARG A 133 49.29 -3.92 -15.34
N ASP A 134 50.25 -3.96 -16.26
CA ASP A 134 51.67 -3.99 -15.90
C ASP A 134 52.10 -2.56 -15.55
N TYR A 135 52.33 -2.31 -14.25
CA TYR A 135 52.85 -1.02 -13.79
C TYR A 135 54.38 -1.12 -13.66
N PRO A 136 55.15 -0.18 -14.23
CA PRO A 136 56.59 -0.15 -13.98
C PRO A 136 56.81 0.08 -12.47
N LEU A 137 57.59 -0.82 -11.84
CA LEU A 137 57.97 -0.71 -10.44
C LEU A 137 58.67 0.63 -10.19
N GLU A 138 57.96 1.56 -9.56
CA GLU A 138 58.49 2.84 -9.11
C GLU A 138 59.54 2.56 -8.01
N ARG A 139 60.81 2.70 -8.36
CA ARG A 139 61.92 2.48 -7.43
C ARG A 139 61.87 3.60 -6.38
N GLN A 140 61.31 3.31 -5.21
CA GLN A 140 61.22 4.26 -4.10
C GLN A 140 62.63 4.67 -3.65
N GLN A 141 63.08 5.84 -4.08
CA GLN A 141 64.28 6.48 -3.53
C GLN A 141 63.90 7.19 -2.23
N PHE A 142 63.85 6.44 -1.12
CA PHE A 142 63.70 7.04 0.19
C PHE A 142 64.99 7.75 0.60
N TYR A 143 65.08 9.05 0.31
CA TYR A 143 66.07 9.91 0.97
C TYR A 143 65.59 10.20 2.39
N PHE A 144 66.17 9.52 3.37
CA PHE A 144 65.92 9.77 4.79
C PHE A 144 66.54 11.11 5.19
N ASN A 145 65.72 12.06 5.66
CA ASN A 145 66.19 13.34 6.20
C ASN A 145 66.27 13.24 7.73
N PRO A 146 67.46 13.01 8.32
CA PRO A 146 67.61 12.84 9.76
C PRO A 146 67.31 14.12 10.56
N ALA A 147 67.26 15.30 9.93
CA ALA A 147 66.89 16.54 10.60
C ALA A 147 65.38 16.65 10.88
N ALA A 148 64.54 15.90 10.15
CA ALA A 148 63.10 15.89 10.37
C ALA A 148 62.71 15.16 11.67
N ASP A 149 63.56 14.24 12.15
CA ASP A 149 63.27 13.35 13.29
C ASP A 149 63.95 13.78 14.61
N CYS A 150 64.66 14.92 14.60
CA CYS A 150 65.31 15.43 15.81
C CYS A 150 64.30 16.10 16.76
N LEU A 151 64.05 15.46 17.93
CA LEU A 151 63.15 15.88 19.01
C LEU A 151 63.60 17.13 19.78
N PHE A 152 64.89 17.48 19.75
CA PHE A 152 65.41 18.67 20.42
C PHE A 152 65.71 19.76 19.39
N ARG A 153 64.71 20.63 19.15
CA ARG A 153 64.89 21.83 18.33
C ARG A 153 64.97 23.06 19.24
N PRO A 154 65.91 23.99 19.01
CA PRO A 154 65.96 25.22 19.80
C PRO A 154 64.69 26.07 19.56
N PRO A 155 64.29 26.90 20.54
CA PRO A 155 63.11 27.76 20.40
C PRO A 155 63.27 28.70 19.22
N ARG A 156 62.24 28.78 18.37
CA ARG A 156 62.17 29.79 17.31
C ARG A 156 61.62 31.08 17.92
N ALA A 157 62.32 32.20 17.70
CA ALA A 157 61.85 33.54 18.07
C ALA A 157 60.83 34.06 17.06
#